data_AF-A0A964NI53-F1
#
_entry.id   AF-A0A964NI53-F1
#
_cell.length_a   1.000
_cell.length_b   1.000
_cell.length_c   1.000
_cell.angle_alpha   90.00
_cell.angle_beta   90.00
_cell.angle_gamma   90.00
#
_symmetry.space_group_name_H-M   'P 1'
#
loop_
_entity.id
_entity.type
_entity.pdbx_description
1 polymer ?
#
loop_
_entity_poly.entity_id
_entity_poly.type
_entity_poly.pdbx_seq_one_letter_code
_entity_poly.pdbx_strand_id
1 'polypeptide(L)'
;MIKSVLAVSEGGPDAAMSFRLAARVAANFDGTVDALHLPVGPAGGMVGGLAMSGEAMPLLIDIDDERLEERTKESERAYKEIVAPIKGATYTAAKTATLDTLVAMGRCSDVLVLGRPGADPENVAPATVEAAIYECARAVMIAPPTAATGAFGSVIVAWNGSFQAARAVEYALPFLKAAAKVTILVAGSKPDDVGASYLARNLGRHGITSTVDAIDPGIVSGRARGRALLDYTHGKGADLLVMGAYGRGQVMSFLGLGGATGKVISSCRVPLLMAH
;
A
#
# COMPACT_ATOMS: atom_id res chain seq x y z
N MET A 1 -12.43 6.95 -12.75
CA MET A 1 -12.23 5.52 -13.09
C MET A 1 -10.74 5.31 -13.17
N ILE A 2 -10.20 4.23 -12.60
CA ILE A 2 -8.75 4.02 -12.51
C ILE A 2 -8.22 3.63 -13.90
N LYS A 3 -7.32 4.44 -14.45
CA LYS A 3 -6.72 4.25 -15.78
C LYS A 3 -5.19 4.22 -15.75
N SER A 4 -4.55 4.88 -14.79
CA SER A 4 -3.10 4.81 -14.56
C SER A 4 -2.78 4.25 -13.18
N VAL A 5 -2.07 3.12 -13.15
CA VAL A 5 -1.58 2.47 -11.93
C VAL A 5 -0.06 2.56 -11.90
N LEU A 6 0.52 3.21 -10.89
CA LEU A 6 1.96 3.20 -10.68
C LEU A 6 2.35 2.02 -9.80
N ALA A 7 3.05 1.04 -10.36
CA ALA A 7 3.56 -0.10 -9.63
C ALA A 7 5.03 0.12 -9.27
N VAL A 8 5.35 0.22 -7.98
CA VAL A 8 6.70 0.51 -7.50
C VAL A 8 7.33 -0.77 -6.99
N SER A 9 8.62 -0.94 -7.28
CA SER A 9 9.40 -2.11 -6.91
C SER A 9 10.80 -1.71 -6.45
N GLU A 10 11.23 -2.17 -5.28
CA GLU A 10 12.64 -2.11 -4.86
C GLU A 10 13.43 -3.37 -5.27
N GLY A 11 12.83 -4.27 -6.04
CA GLY A 11 13.39 -5.57 -6.43
C GLY A 11 13.00 -6.71 -5.50
N GLY A 12 13.59 -7.90 -5.68
CA GLY A 12 13.24 -9.09 -4.89
C GLY A 12 11.77 -9.50 -4.99
N PRO A 13 11.23 -10.16 -3.94
CA PRO A 13 9.83 -10.59 -3.91
C PRO A 13 8.81 -9.45 -4.07
N ASP A 14 9.17 -8.22 -3.68
CA ASP A 14 8.31 -7.03 -3.79
C ASP A 14 7.89 -6.75 -5.23
N ALA A 15 8.80 -6.90 -6.19
CA ALA A 15 8.52 -6.67 -7.60
C ALA A 15 7.32 -7.48 -8.09
N ALA A 16 7.32 -8.79 -7.82
CA ALA A 16 6.23 -9.66 -8.23
C ALA A 16 4.93 -9.37 -7.44
N MET A 17 5.04 -8.92 -6.18
CA MET A 17 3.89 -8.57 -5.35
C MET A 17 3.18 -7.32 -5.88
N SER A 18 3.92 -6.21 -6.03
CA SER A 18 3.37 -4.93 -6.48
C SER A 18 2.86 -5.03 -7.91
N PHE A 19 3.62 -5.68 -8.81
CA PHE A 19 3.26 -5.79 -10.22
C PHE A 19 2.03 -6.66 -10.45
N ARG A 20 1.86 -7.77 -9.73
CA ARG A 20 0.65 -8.61 -9.83
C ARG A 20 -0.59 -7.87 -9.35
N LEU A 21 -0.50 -7.14 -8.24
CA LEU A 21 -1.63 -6.36 -7.77
C LEU A 21 -1.94 -5.20 -8.72
N ALA A 22 -0.93 -4.52 -9.25
CA ALA A 22 -1.12 -3.47 -10.26
C ALA A 22 -1.79 -4.01 -11.53
N ALA A 23 -1.33 -5.15 -12.05
CA ALA A 23 -1.94 -5.83 -13.18
C ALA A 23 -3.41 -6.20 -12.91
N ARG A 24 -3.72 -6.69 -11.69
CA ARG A 24 -5.10 -6.98 -11.28
C ARG A 24 -5.97 -5.71 -11.26
N VAL A 25 -5.46 -4.60 -10.71
CA VAL A 25 -6.19 -3.32 -10.69
C VAL A 25 -6.43 -2.82 -12.11
N ALA A 26 -5.40 -2.82 -12.96
CA ALA A 26 -5.50 -2.41 -14.36
C ALA A 26 -6.52 -3.26 -15.13
N ALA A 27 -6.51 -4.58 -14.96
CA ALA A 27 -7.48 -5.48 -15.58
C ALA A 27 -8.93 -5.20 -15.14
N ASN A 28 -9.15 -4.89 -13.86
CA ASN A 28 -10.50 -4.65 -13.34
C ASN A 28 -11.10 -3.31 -13.80
N PHE A 29 -10.29 -2.35 -14.25
CA PHE A 29 -10.75 -1.02 -14.63
C PHE A 29 -10.35 -0.60 -16.06
N ASP A 30 -9.85 -1.55 -16.86
CA ASP A 30 -9.37 -1.31 -18.22
C ASP A 30 -8.32 -0.17 -18.24
N GLY A 31 -7.36 -0.26 -17.32
CA GLY A 31 -6.25 0.69 -17.16
C GLY A 31 -4.93 0.15 -17.69
N THR A 32 -3.88 0.95 -17.56
CA THR A 32 -2.49 0.57 -17.81
C THR A 32 -1.65 0.63 -16.54
N VAL A 33 -0.43 0.11 -16.61
CA VAL A 33 0.53 0.09 -15.51
C VAL A 33 1.82 0.78 -15.93
N ASP A 34 2.23 1.79 -15.17
CA ASP A 34 3.57 2.34 -15.20
C ASP A 34 4.37 1.65 -14.09
N ALA A 35 5.36 0.82 -14.46
CA ALA A 35 6.22 0.15 -13.50
C ALA A 35 7.47 1.00 -13.22
N LEU A 36 7.79 1.21 -11.94
CA LEU A 36 8.94 1.96 -11.48
C LEU A 36 9.81 1.05 -10.61
N HIS A 37 11.06 0.84 -11.02
CA HIS A 37 12.09 0.28 -10.15
C HIS A 37 12.80 1.41 -9.40
N LEU A 38 12.79 1.35 -8.07
CA LEU A 38 13.54 2.24 -7.19
C LEU A 38 14.72 1.48 -6.59
N PRO A 39 15.97 1.77 -6.98
CA PRO A 39 17.15 1.13 -6.42
C PRO A 39 17.49 1.74 -5.04
N VAL A 40 16.61 1.56 -4.06
CA VAL A 40 16.85 2.04 -2.69
C VAL A 40 17.52 0.92 -1.90
N GLY A 41 18.79 1.11 -1.55
CA GLY A 41 19.50 0.23 -0.61
C GLY A 41 19.28 0.64 0.85
N PRO A 42 19.39 -0.28 1.83
CA PRO A 42 19.32 0.05 3.25
C PRO A 42 20.41 1.06 3.69
N ALA A 43 21.51 1.17 2.95
CA ALA A 43 22.54 2.17 3.15
C ALA A 43 22.05 3.62 2.92
N GLY A 44 21.07 3.84 2.04
CA GLY A 44 20.47 5.18 1.85
C GLY A 44 19.82 5.74 3.13
N GLY A 45 19.41 4.85 4.04
CA GLY A 45 18.92 5.21 5.37
C GLY A 45 19.93 5.01 6.52
N MET A 46 20.84 4.04 6.43
CA MET A 46 21.83 3.73 7.48
C MET A 46 23.09 4.59 7.45
N VAL A 47 23.52 5.11 6.30
CA VAL A 47 24.70 6.00 6.21
C VAL A 47 24.49 7.30 6.99
N GLY A 48 23.23 7.67 7.27
CA GLY A 48 22.90 8.79 8.15
C GLY A 48 23.04 8.52 9.66
N GLY A 49 23.34 7.29 10.10
CA GLY A 49 23.22 6.90 11.52
C GLY A 49 24.39 6.15 12.15
N LEU A 50 25.25 5.48 11.39
CA LEU A 50 26.38 4.72 11.93
C LEU A 50 27.71 5.23 11.37
N ALA A 51 28.54 5.80 12.25
CA ALA A 51 29.91 6.18 11.95
C ALA A 51 30.77 4.91 11.78
N MET A 52 30.87 4.39 10.55
CA MET A 52 31.75 3.27 10.20
C MET A 52 33.12 3.79 9.75
N SER A 53 34.18 2.98 9.92
CA SER A 53 35.54 3.34 9.53
C SER A 53 35.69 3.45 8.01
N GLY A 54 36.43 4.46 7.53
CA GLY A 54 36.60 4.73 6.10
C GLY A 54 37.26 3.61 5.29
N GLU A 55 37.95 2.66 5.93
CA GLU A 55 38.59 1.51 5.29
C GLU A 55 37.59 0.43 4.86
N ALA A 56 36.44 0.32 5.52
CA ALA A 56 35.38 -0.61 5.14
C ALA A 56 34.49 -0.06 4.01
N MET A 57 34.58 1.24 3.71
CA MET A 57 33.67 1.94 2.81
C MET A 57 33.72 1.41 1.36
N PRO A 58 34.88 1.19 0.73
CA PRO A 58 34.93 0.69 -0.65
C PRO A 58 34.28 -0.69 -0.80
N LEU A 59 34.55 -1.60 0.14
CA LEU A 59 33.98 -2.95 0.13
C LEU A 59 32.46 -2.94 0.32
N LEU A 60 31.94 -2.05 1.18
CA LEU A 60 30.50 -1.91 1.39
C LEU A 60 29.81 -1.33 0.16
N ILE A 61 30.43 -0.38 -0.54
CA ILE A 61 29.93 0.16 -1.80
C ILE A 61 29.82 -0.93 -2.86
N ASP A 62 30.86 -1.76 -3.03
CA ASP A 62 30.86 -2.83 -4.03
C ASP A 62 29.76 -3.88 -3.74
N ILE A 63 29.58 -4.27 -2.46
CA ILE A 63 28.52 -5.21 -2.05
C ILE A 63 27.13 -4.62 -2.28
N ASP A 64 26.92 -3.33 -1.96
CA ASP A 64 25.65 -2.66 -2.19
C ASP A 64 25.35 -2.54 -3.70
N ASP A 65 26.34 -2.27 -4.54
CA ASP A 65 26.19 -2.20 -5.99
C ASP A 65 25.80 -3.56 -6.60
N GLU A 66 26.51 -4.65 -6.27
CA GLU A 66 26.16 -6.00 -6.74
C GLU A 66 24.73 -6.38 -6.34
N ARG A 67 24.36 -6.11 -5.09
CA ARG A 67 23.01 -6.36 -4.57
C ARG A 67 21.94 -5.53 -5.29
N LEU A 68 22.18 -4.24 -5.51
CA LEU A 68 21.24 -3.37 -6.23
C LEU A 68 21.08 -3.81 -7.69
N GLU A 69 22.13 -4.31 -8.32
CA GLU A 69 22.06 -4.89 -9.65
C GLU A 69 21.19 -6.16 -9.69
N GLU A 70 21.31 -7.05 -8.70
CA GLU A 70 20.44 -8.22 -8.58
C GLU A 70 18.97 -7.82 -8.42
N ARG A 71 18.67 -6.88 -7.51
CA ARG A 71 17.33 -6.32 -7.30
C ARG A 71 16.75 -5.70 -8.57
N THR A 72 17.58 -4.99 -9.34
CA THR A 72 17.21 -4.42 -10.64
C THR A 72 16.81 -5.52 -11.63
N LYS A 73 17.63 -6.58 -11.74
CA LYS A 73 17.37 -7.73 -12.63
C LYS A 73 16.08 -8.45 -12.26
N GLU A 74 15.81 -8.63 -10.97
CA GLU A 74 14.57 -9.23 -10.47
C GLU A 74 13.34 -8.38 -10.81
N SER A 75 13.44 -7.06 -10.61
CA SER A 75 12.38 -6.12 -10.99
C SER A 75 12.13 -6.14 -12.50
N GLU A 76 13.18 -6.12 -13.32
CA GLU A 76 13.05 -6.16 -14.78
C GLU A 76 12.43 -7.49 -15.24
N ARG A 77 12.83 -8.60 -14.65
CA ARG A 77 12.24 -9.91 -14.92
C ARG A 77 10.75 -9.93 -14.59
N ALA A 78 10.37 -9.46 -13.40
CA ALA A 78 8.97 -9.40 -12.98
C ALA A 78 8.15 -8.49 -13.91
N TYR A 79 8.72 -7.35 -14.36
CA TYR A 79 8.08 -6.48 -15.33
C TYR A 79 7.80 -7.22 -16.65
N LYS A 80 8.82 -7.89 -17.22
CA LYS A 80 8.69 -8.64 -18.48
C LYS A 80 7.62 -9.74 -18.39
N GLU A 81 7.56 -10.44 -17.26
CA GLU A 81 6.63 -11.55 -17.05
C GLU A 81 5.19 -11.08 -16.77
N ILE A 82 4.99 -9.98 -16.02
CA ILE A 82 3.68 -9.62 -15.46
C ILE A 82 3.08 -8.38 -16.12
N VAL A 83 3.89 -7.34 -16.36
CA VAL A 83 3.40 -6.00 -16.70
C VAL A 83 3.55 -5.69 -18.18
N ALA A 84 4.66 -6.08 -18.81
CA ALA A 84 4.91 -5.87 -20.24
C ALA A 84 3.79 -6.38 -21.18
N PRO A 85 3.05 -7.47 -20.86
CA PRO A 85 1.90 -7.89 -21.66
C PRO A 85 0.69 -6.93 -21.64
N ILE A 86 0.62 -5.99 -20.69
CA ILE A 86 -0.49 -5.05 -20.55
C ILE A 86 -0.33 -3.93 -21.58
N LYS A 87 -1.42 -3.63 -22.31
CA LYS A 87 -1.42 -2.60 -23.35
C LYS A 87 -1.08 -1.22 -22.77
N GLY A 88 -0.03 -0.60 -23.30
CA GLY A 88 0.41 0.74 -22.91
C GLY A 88 1.23 0.77 -21.62
N ALA A 89 1.69 -0.38 -21.14
CA ALA A 89 2.54 -0.44 -19.97
C ALA A 89 3.92 0.17 -20.23
N THR A 90 4.49 0.80 -19.20
CA THR A 90 5.83 1.38 -19.24
C THR A 90 6.70 0.82 -18.13
N TYR A 91 8.02 0.92 -18.30
CA TYR A 91 8.99 0.56 -17.27
C TYR A 91 10.06 1.63 -17.14
N THR A 92 10.18 2.19 -15.94
CA THR A 92 11.21 3.15 -15.55
C THR A 92 12.15 2.45 -14.57
N ALA A 93 13.35 2.13 -15.02
CA ALA A 93 14.40 1.50 -14.21
C ALA A 93 15.74 2.21 -14.38
N ALA A 94 15.71 3.54 -14.30
CA ALA A 94 16.95 4.30 -14.34
C ALA A 94 17.79 3.96 -13.09
N LYS A 95 19.10 3.76 -13.27
CA LYS A 95 20.06 3.69 -12.15
C LYS A 95 19.96 4.89 -11.20
N THR A 96 19.31 5.97 -11.64
CA THR A 96 19.11 7.23 -10.92
C THR A 96 17.66 7.47 -10.49
N ALA A 97 16.76 6.48 -10.54
CA ALA A 97 15.40 6.66 -10.05
C ALA A 97 15.43 6.97 -8.54
N THR A 98 14.85 8.10 -8.15
CA THR A 98 14.86 8.61 -6.77
C THR A 98 13.44 8.65 -6.19
N LEU A 99 13.33 8.98 -4.90
CA LEU A 99 12.04 9.31 -4.30
C LEU A 99 11.34 10.47 -5.03
N ASP A 100 12.08 11.46 -5.56
CA ASP A 100 11.50 12.52 -6.39
C ASP A 100 10.87 11.96 -7.68
N THR A 101 11.49 10.92 -8.27
CA THR A 101 10.93 10.23 -9.43
C THR A 101 9.62 9.53 -9.06
N LEU A 102 9.59 8.83 -7.93
CA LEU A 102 8.37 8.24 -7.36
C LEU A 102 7.28 9.29 -7.16
N VAL A 103 7.60 10.42 -6.55
CA VAL A 103 6.63 11.47 -6.26
C VAL A 103 6.10 12.12 -7.54
N ALA A 104 6.98 12.40 -8.51
CA ALA A 104 6.60 12.97 -9.80
C ALA A 104 5.65 12.04 -10.57
N MET A 105 5.97 10.74 -10.67
CA MET A 105 5.11 9.76 -11.32
C MET A 105 3.82 9.56 -10.51
N GLY A 106 3.93 9.41 -9.19
CA GLY A 106 2.81 9.11 -8.30
C GLY A 106 1.71 10.17 -8.32
N ARG A 107 2.07 11.46 -8.40
CA ARG A 107 1.09 12.57 -8.53
C ARG A 107 0.29 12.51 -9.83
N CYS A 108 0.86 11.91 -10.86
CA CYS A 108 0.27 11.77 -12.19
C CYS A 108 -0.50 10.45 -12.39
N SER A 109 -0.53 9.57 -11.39
CA SER A 109 -1.26 8.30 -11.42
C SER A 109 -2.58 8.39 -10.64
N ASP A 110 -3.49 7.45 -10.88
CA ASP A 110 -4.75 7.34 -10.12
C ASP A 110 -4.54 6.63 -8.78
N VAL A 111 -3.65 5.62 -8.76
CA VAL A 111 -3.33 4.81 -7.59
C VAL A 111 -1.90 4.28 -7.68
N LEU A 112 -1.21 4.23 -6.54
CA LEU A 112 0.11 3.62 -6.41
C LEU A 112 -0.02 2.21 -5.84
N VAL A 113 0.90 1.32 -6.20
CA VAL A 113 0.98 -0.04 -5.67
C VAL A 113 2.41 -0.32 -5.20
N LEU A 114 2.56 -0.67 -3.92
CA LEU A 114 3.81 -1.16 -3.31
C LEU A 114 3.60 -2.59 -2.82
N GLY A 115 4.63 -3.42 -2.71
CA GLY A 115 4.51 -4.64 -1.93
C GLY A 115 4.50 -4.36 -0.43
N ARG A 116 4.09 -5.37 0.34
CA ARG A 116 4.02 -5.29 1.79
C ARG A 116 5.42 -5.19 2.42
N PRO A 117 5.72 -4.11 3.17
CA PRO A 117 6.96 -4.03 3.94
C PRO A 117 7.13 -5.21 4.90
N GLY A 118 8.38 -5.69 5.03
CA GLY A 118 8.73 -6.80 5.91
C GLY A 118 8.25 -8.18 5.43
N ALA A 119 7.93 -8.33 4.13
CA ALA A 119 7.84 -9.65 3.50
C ALA A 119 9.23 -10.26 3.24
N ASP A 120 10.22 -9.40 3.05
CA ASP A 120 11.65 -9.68 2.95
C ASP A 120 12.36 -8.57 3.76
N PRO A 121 13.41 -8.85 4.57
CA PRO A 121 14.03 -7.86 5.46
C PRO A 121 14.53 -6.60 4.75
N GLU A 122 14.75 -6.72 3.45
CA GLU A 122 15.32 -5.71 2.58
C GLU A 122 14.29 -4.96 1.74
N ASN A 123 13.00 -5.33 1.83
CA ASN A 123 11.98 -4.87 0.90
C ASN A 123 10.90 -3.95 1.46
N VAL A 124 10.62 -2.98 0.59
CA VAL A 124 9.95 -1.70 0.72
C VAL A 124 10.46 -0.89 1.91
N ALA A 125 11.44 -0.04 1.60
CA ALA A 125 12.04 0.89 2.52
C ALA A 125 10.97 1.80 3.14
N PRO A 126 11.13 2.16 4.43
CA PRO A 126 10.30 3.17 5.09
C PRO A 126 10.07 4.43 4.28
N ALA A 127 11.13 4.97 3.71
CA ALA A 127 11.10 6.23 2.97
C ALA A 127 10.22 6.13 1.71
N THR A 128 10.19 4.95 1.05
CA THR A 128 9.34 4.69 -0.11
C THR A 128 7.86 4.68 0.28
N VAL A 129 7.51 4.03 1.39
CA VAL A 129 6.12 4.06 1.91
C VAL A 129 5.71 5.47 2.32
N GLU A 130 6.61 6.20 2.99
CA GLU A 130 6.39 7.58 3.39
C GLU A 130 6.15 8.51 2.19
N ALA A 131 7.04 8.52 1.20
CA ALA A 131 6.90 9.31 -0.01
C ALA A 131 5.61 8.97 -0.77
N ALA A 132 5.27 7.68 -0.88
CA ALA A 132 4.05 7.23 -1.53
C ALA A 132 2.79 7.73 -0.80
N ILE A 133 2.72 7.61 0.53
CA ILE A 133 1.53 7.96 1.31
C ILE A 133 1.36 9.48 1.44
N TYR A 134 2.46 10.22 1.65
CA TYR A 134 2.39 11.63 2.04
C TYR A 134 2.66 12.61 0.90
N GLU A 135 3.52 12.27 -0.04
CA GLU A 135 4.01 13.22 -1.04
C GLU A 135 3.35 13.07 -2.41
N CYS A 136 2.84 11.86 -2.71
CA CYS A 136 2.16 11.57 -3.97
C CYS A 136 0.71 12.06 -4.00
N ALA A 137 0.10 12.36 -2.84
CA ALA A 137 -1.28 12.84 -2.71
C ALA A 137 -2.34 11.95 -3.39
N ARG A 138 -2.05 10.65 -3.55
CA ARG A 138 -2.91 9.61 -4.14
C ARG A 138 -3.10 8.46 -3.15
N ALA A 139 -4.06 7.58 -3.44
CA ALA A 139 -4.17 6.34 -2.69
C ALA A 139 -2.99 5.40 -2.99
N VAL A 140 -2.54 4.70 -1.96
CA VAL A 140 -1.51 3.67 -2.03
C VAL A 140 -2.14 2.33 -1.70
N MET A 141 -1.96 1.35 -2.57
CA MET A 141 -2.31 -0.04 -2.33
C MET A 141 -1.06 -0.83 -1.92
N ILE A 142 -1.14 -1.52 -0.78
CA ILE A 142 -0.09 -2.42 -0.31
C ILE A 142 -0.45 -3.84 -0.73
N ALA A 143 0.41 -4.48 -1.52
CA ALA A 143 0.23 -5.82 -2.06
C ALA A 143 0.67 -6.88 -1.06
N PRO A 144 -0.20 -7.83 -0.67
CA PRO A 144 0.19 -8.93 0.19
C PRO A 144 1.14 -9.89 -0.56
N PRO A 145 1.93 -10.72 0.16
CA PRO A 145 2.84 -11.69 -0.46
C PRO A 145 2.14 -12.67 -1.41
N THR A 146 0.86 -12.92 -1.16
CA THR A 146 0.01 -13.76 -2.00
C THR A 146 -1.26 -12.98 -2.28
N ALA A 147 -1.37 -12.45 -3.50
CA ALA A 147 -2.56 -11.75 -3.95
C ALA A 147 -3.50 -12.72 -4.66
N ALA A 148 -4.78 -12.70 -4.26
CA ALA A 148 -5.84 -13.33 -5.04
C ALA A 148 -5.98 -12.65 -6.41
N THR A 149 -6.47 -13.40 -7.40
CA THR A 149 -6.79 -12.90 -8.75
C THR A 149 -8.26 -12.51 -8.86
N GLY A 150 -8.64 -11.79 -9.92
CA GLY A 150 -10.04 -11.45 -10.24
C GLY A 150 -10.56 -10.15 -9.62
N ALA A 151 -11.89 -10.00 -9.56
CA ALA A 151 -12.56 -8.81 -9.05
C ALA A 151 -12.32 -8.60 -7.54
N PHE A 152 -12.53 -7.38 -7.05
CA PHE A 152 -12.58 -7.08 -5.62
C PHE A 152 -14.04 -7.18 -5.16
N GLY A 153 -14.46 -8.37 -4.77
CA GLY A 153 -15.86 -8.71 -4.51
C GLY A 153 -16.35 -8.40 -3.10
N SER A 154 -15.45 -8.39 -2.10
CA SER A 154 -15.82 -8.16 -0.70
C SER A 154 -14.88 -7.17 -0.04
N VAL A 155 -15.32 -5.92 0.06
CA VAL A 155 -14.52 -4.80 0.55
C VAL A 155 -14.91 -4.42 1.97
N ILE A 156 -13.90 -4.28 2.84
CA ILE A 156 -14.08 -3.68 4.17
C ILE A 156 -13.52 -2.27 4.17
N VAL A 157 -14.33 -1.32 4.62
CA VAL A 157 -13.93 0.07 4.89
C VAL A 157 -13.76 0.21 6.40
N ALA A 158 -12.52 0.29 6.88
CA ALA A 158 -12.24 0.61 8.27
C ALA A 158 -12.47 2.11 8.50
N TRP A 159 -13.53 2.44 9.24
CA TRP A 159 -14.04 3.79 9.40
C TRP A 159 -13.89 4.27 10.85
N ASN A 160 -13.23 5.42 11.00
CA ASN A 160 -13.06 6.11 12.29
C ASN A 160 -13.50 7.58 12.24
N GLY A 161 -14.16 8.01 11.16
CA GLY A 161 -14.60 9.40 10.98
C GLY A 161 -13.49 10.40 10.65
N SER A 162 -12.24 9.96 10.45
CA SER A 162 -11.14 10.88 10.16
C SER A 162 -11.12 11.37 8.71
N PHE A 163 -10.45 12.50 8.48
CA PHE A 163 -10.18 13.02 7.14
C PHE A 163 -9.48 11.99 6.24
N GLN A 164 -8.50 11.26 6.77
CA GLN A 164 -7.76 10.21 6.03
C GLN A 164 -8.71 9.09 5.59
N ALA A 165 -9.61 8.65 6.48
CA ALA A 165 -10.60 7.62 6.16
C ALA A 165 -11.58 8.10 5.08
N ALA A 166 -12.02 9.36 5.14
CA ALA A 166 -12.88 9.95 4.11
C ALA A 166 -12.19 9.98 2.74
N ARG A 167 -10.91 10.37 2.67
CA ARG A 167 -10.14 10.33 1.42
C ARG A 167 -9.93 8.92 0.90
N ALA A 168 -9.65 7.96 1.79
CA ALA A 168 -9.48 6.56 1.40
C ALA A 168 -10.77 6.01 0.77
N VAL A 169 -11.94 6.36 1.32
CA VAL A 169 -13.24 6.02 0.74
C VAL A 169 -13.41 6.64 -0.65
N GLU A 170 -13.05 7.92 -0.83
CA GLU A 170 -13.16 8.61 -2.11
C GLU A 170 -12.34 7.90 -3.20
N TYR A 171 -11.08 7.58 -2.92
CA TYR A 171 -10.23 6.80 -3.82
C TYR A 171 -10.75 5.37 -4.04
N ALA A 172 -11.41 4.79 -3.03
CA ALA A 172 -11.95 3.45 -3.10
C ALA A 172 -13.26 3.35 -3.90
N LEU A 173 -13.94 4.45 -4.24
CA LEU A 173 -15.26 4.44 -4.89
C LEU A 173 -15.35 3.50 -6.12
N PRO A 174 -14.36 3.44 -7.03
CA PRO A 174 -14.40 2.48 -8.15
C PRO A 174 -14.46 1.03 -7.69
N PHE A 175 -13.70 0.66 -6.66
CA PHE A 175 -13.70 -0.68 -6.05
C PHE A 175 -15.02 -0.97 -5.34
N LEU A 176 -15.52 0.00 -4.56
CA LEU A 176 -16.77 -0.15 -3.82
C LEU A 176 -17.98 -0.32 -4.74
N LYS A 177 -17.99 0.34 -5.91
CA LYS A 177 -19.04 0.18 -6.93
C LYS A 177 -19.00 -1.19 -7.61
N ALA A 178 -17.82 -1.77 -7.78
CA ALA A 178 -17.63 -3.07 -8.41
C ALA A 178 -17.82 -4.25 -7.44
N ALA A 179 -17.80 -3.97 -6.12
CA ALA A 179 -17.89 -4.98 -5.08
C ALA A 179 -19.30 -5.54 -4.93
N ALA A 180 -19.40 -6.85 -4.74
CA ALA A 180 -20.66 -7.52 -4.39
C ALA A 180 -21.05 -7.26 -2.93
N LYS A 181 -20.08 -7.00 -2.06
CA LYS A 181 -20.28 -6.75 -0.64
C LYS A 181 -19.38 -5.62 -0.15
N VAL A 182 -19.98 -4.62 0.50
CA VAL A 182 -19.26 -3.53 1.18
C VAL A 182 -19.66 -3.51 2.65
N THR A 183 -18.66 -3.59 3.53
CA THR A 183 -18.86 -3.45 4.98
C THR A 183 -18.13 -2.23 5.50
N ILE A 184 -18.85 -1.29 6.12
CA ILE A 184 -18.27 -0.22 6.93
C ILE A 184 -18.02 -0.79 8.32
N LEU A 185 -16.76 -0.94 8.69
CA LEU A 185 -16.34 -1.47 9.98
C LEU A 185 -15.85 -0.34 10.88
N VAL A 186 -16.46 -0.21 12.06
CA VAL A 186 -15.99 0.68 13.12
C VAL A 186 -15.27 -0.14 14.20
N ALA A 187 -14.06 0.25 14.57
CA ALA A 187 -13.25 -0.49 15.56
C ALA A 187 -12.91 0.39 16.77
N GLY A 188 -13.34 -0.02 17.97
CA GLY A 188 -13.06 0.68 19.23
C GLY A 188 -13.83 1.99 19.42
N SER A 189 -14.98 2.13 18.76
CA SER A 189 -15.92 3.25 18.92
C SER A 189 -17.32 2.77 18.53
N LYS A 190 -18.37 3.54 18.86
CA LYS A 190 -19.71 3.24 18.36
C LYS A 190 -19.89 3.81 16.96
N PRO A 191 -20.69 3.17 16.08
CA PRO A 191 -20.96 3.69 14.74
C PRO A 191 -21.45 5.13 14.67
N ASP A 192 -22.28 5.55 15.63
CA ASP A 192 -22.82 6.90 15.69
C ASP A 192 -21.75 7.95 16.06
N ASP A 193 -20.79 7.60 16.92
CA ASP A 193 -19.73 8.50 17.38
C ASP A 193 -18.81 8.94 16.23
N VAL A 194 -18.67 8.10 15.21
CA VAL A 194 -17.84 8.35 14.03
C VAL A 194 -18.66 8.66 12.77
N GLY A 195 -19.98 8.81 12.91
CA GLY A 195 -20.86 9.17 11.79
C GLY A 195 -20.94 8.11 10.68
N ALA A 196 -20.85 6.82 11.01
CA ALA A 196 -20.87 5.73 10.03
C ALA A 196 -22.18 5.71 9.20
N SER A 197 -23.30 6.12 9.78
CA SER A 197 -24.59 6.24 9.09
C SER A 197 -24.56 7.30 7.98
N TYR A 198 -23.80 8.39 8.16
CA TYR A 198 -23.60 9.41 7.13
C TYR A 198 -22.79 8.86 5.95
N LEU A 199 -21.74 8.08 6.24
CA LEU A 199 -20.98 7.39 5.20
C LEU A 199 -21.87 6.39 4.44
N ALA A 200 -22.61 5.54 5.14
CA ALA A 200 -23.51 4.56 4.52
C ALA A 200 -24.54 5.24 3.59
N ARG A 201 -25.14 6.34 4.05
CA ARG A 201 -26.05 7.16 3.24
C ARG A 201 -25.38 7.77 2.02
N ASN A 202 -24.14 8.26 2.16
CA ASN A 202 -23.38 8.81 1.05
C ASN A 202 -23.03 7.74 0.01
N LEU A 203 -22.58 6.56 0.45
CA LEU A 203 -22.34 5.41 -0.44
C LEU A 203 -23.62 4.98 -1.17
N GLY A 204 -24.77 5.01 -0.48
CA GLY A 204 -26.08 4.76 -1.09
C GLY A 204 -26.41 5.72 -2.24
N ARG A 205 -26.03 7.01 -2.13
CA ARG A 205 -26.18 7.99 -3.22
C ARG A 205 -25.31 7.69 -4.44
N HIS A 206 -24.21 6.95 -4.24
CA HIS A 206 -23.36 6.44 -5.31
C HIS A 206 -23.80 5.06 -5.85
N GLY A 207 -24.94 4.54 -5.40
CA GLY A 207 -25.45 3.22 -5.78
C GLY A 207 -24.78 2.05 -5.07
N ILE A 208 -24.08 2.29 -3.96
CA ILE A 208 -23.35 1.27 -3.21
C ILE A 208 -24.17 0.89 -1.96
N THR A 209 -24.68 -0.34 -1.94
CA THR A 209 -25.27 -0.91 -0.73
C THR A 209 -24.16 -1.33 0.24
N SER A 210 -24.24 -0.88 1.49
CA SER A 210 -23.25 -1.21 2.52
C SER A 210 -23.90 -1.59 3.84
N THR A 211 -23.25 -2.49 4.59
CA THR A 211 -23.62 -2.82 5.97
C THR A 211 -22.68 -2.14 6.94
N VAL A 212 -23.18 -1.69 8.09
CA VAL A 212 -22.36 -1.15 9.18
C VAL A 212 -22.17 -2.26 10.22
N ASP A 213 -20.93 -2.56 10.56
CA ASP A 213 -20.56 -3.50 11.63
C ASP A 213 -19.56 -2.82 12.58
N ALA A 214 -19.45 -3.33 13.81
CA ALA A 214 -18.56 -2.77 14.82
C ALA A 214 -17.87 -3.87 15.62
N ILE A 215 -16.60 -3.62 15.96
CA ILE A 215 -15.85 -4.44 16.90
C ILE A 215 -15.34 -3.59 18.04
N ASP A 216 -15.42 -4.11 19.27
CA ASP A 216 -14.79 -3.53 20.44
C ASP A 216 -13.61 -4.40 20.86
N PRO A 217 -12.35 -4.01 20.53
CA PRO A 217 -11.17 -4.73 20.97
C PRO A 217 -10.82 -4.45 22.45
N GLY A 218 -11.57 -3.60 23.14
CA GLY A 218 -11.29 -3.16 24.52
C GLY A 218 -10.09 -2.21 24.62
N ILE A 219 -9.63 -1.99 25.86
CA ILE A 219 -8.45 -1.17 26.14
C ILE A 219 -7.20 -1.99 25.85
N VAL A 220 -6.71 -1.91 24.62
CA VAL A 220 -5.55 -2.66 24.17
C VAL A 220 -4.48 -1.76 23.53
N SER A 221 -3.31 -2.32 23.27
CA SER A 221 -2.26 -1.61 22.52
C SER A 221 -2.69 -1.33 21.08
N GLY A 222 -2.04 -0.37 20.41
CA GLY A 222 -2.29 -0.09 19.00
C GLY A 222 -2.12 -1.34 18.12
N ARG A 223 -1.05 -2.11 18.34
CA ARG A 223 -0.79 -3.37 17.64
C ARG A 223 -1.92 -4.38 17.82
N ALA A 224 -2.49 -4.50 19.02
CA ALA A 224 -3.62 -5.37 19.26
C ALA A 224 -4.90 -4.89 18.54
N ARG A 225 -5.17 -3.57 18.49
CA ARG A 225 -6.25 -3.02 17.66
C ARG A 225 -6.08 -3.34 16.18
N GLY A 226 -4.86 -3.14 15.65
CA GLY A 226 -4.54 -3.50 14.27
C GLY A 226 -4.72 -5.00 14.01
N ARG A 227 -4.39 -5.86 14.98
CA ARG A 227 -4.63 -7.30 14.88
C ARG A 227 -6.12 -7.64 14.85
N ALA A 228 -6.94 -7.03 15.72
CA ALA A 228 -8.39 -7.24 15.72
C ALA A 228 -9.04 -6.84 14.38
N LEU A 229 -8.59 -5.73 13.78
CA LEU A 229 -9.02 -5.31 12.44
C LEU A 229 -8.66 -6.36 11.37
N LEU A 230 -7.42 -6.86 11.38
CA LEU A 230 -6.99 -7.90 10.44
C LEU A 230 -7.75 -9.22 10.63
N ASP A 231 -7.96 -9.64 11.88
CA ASP A 231 -8.66 -10.88 12.20
C ASP A 231 -10.13 -10.81 11.74
N TYR A 232 -10.80 -9.68 11.97
CA TYR A 232 -12.14 -9.44 11.41
C TYR A 232 -12.13 -9.45 9.87
N THR A 233 -11.15 -8.78 9.26
CA THR A 233 -11.04 -8.66 7.80
C THR A 233 -10.93 -10.04 7.14
N HIS A 234 -10.03 -10.87 7.66
CA HIS A 234 -9.86 -12.25 7.19
C HIS A 234 -11.08 -13.12 7.55
N GLY A 235 -11.65 -12.97 8.75
CA GLY A 235 -12.81 -13.74 9.20
C GLY A 235 -14.07 -13.50 8.36
N LYS A 236 -14.22 -12.32 7.75
CA LYS A 236 -15.31 -12.02 6.80
C LYS A 236 -15.00 -12.40 5.35
N GLY A 237 -13.82 -12.95 5.07
CA GLY A 237 -13.39 -13.31 3.71
C GLY A 237 -13.28 -12.12 2.77
N ALA A 238 -12.95 -10.93 3.31
CA ALA A 238 -12.73 -9.76 2.46
C ALA A 238 -11.51 -9.93 1.57
N ASP A 239 -11.54 -9.32 0.39
CA ASP A 239 -10.45 -9.36 -0.60
C ASP A 239 -9.84 -7.98 -0.88
N LEU A 240 -10.32 -6.95 -0.17
CA LEU A 240 -9.75 -5.60 -0.10
C LEU A 240 -10.07 -4.97 1.26
N LEU A 241 -9.05 -4.42 1.92
CA LEU A 241 -9.20 -3.56 3.09
C LEU A 241 -8.92 -2.11 2.68
N VAL A 242 -9.84 -1.20 2.99
CA VAL A 242 -9.72 0.24 2.79
C VAL A 242 -9.62 0.90 4.15
N MET A 243 -8.60 1.73 4.39
CA MET A 243 -8.49 2.50 5.63
C MET A 243 -7.78 3.84 5.42
N GLY A 244 -8.03 4.80 6.29
CA GLY A 244 -7.20 5.99 6.36
C GLY A 244 -5.76 5.64 6.74
N ALA A 245 -4.80 6.33 6.14
CA ALA A 245 -3.43 6.33 6.61
C ALA A 245 -3.31 7.10 7.94
N TYR A 246 -2.08 7.27 8.41
CA TYR A 246 -1.74 8.05 9.60
C TYR A 246 -2.22 9.51 9.51
N GLY A 247 -2.45 10.17 10.64
CA GLY A 247 -2.54 11.64 10.71
C GLY A 247 -1.17 12.32 10.61
N ARG A 248 -1.12 13.66 10.47
CA ARG A 248 0.15 14.42 10.51
C ARG A 248 0.91 14.10 11.81
N GLY A 249 2.21 13.81 11.70
CA GLY A 249 3.12 13.65 12.85
C GLY A 249 3.35 12.22 13.36
N GLN A 250 2.80 11.19 12.72
CA GLN A 250 2.98 9.77 13.13
C GLN A 250 3.84 8.93 12.16
N VAL A 251 4.66 9.57 11.33
CA VAL A 251 5.52 8.88 10.36
C VAL A 251 6.80 8.35 10.97
N MET A 252 7.43 9.16 11.83
CA MET A 252 8.70 8.79 12.49
C MET A 252 8.59 7.57 13.42
N SER A 253 7.36 7.10 13.71
CA SER A 253 7.10 5.86 14.44
C SER A 253 7.04 4.60 13.55
N PHE A 254 7.20 4.74 12.21
CA PHE A 254 7.11 3.69 11.20
C PHE A 254 8.01 2.48 11.48
N LEU A 255 9.18 2.67 12.12
CA LEU A 255 10.16 1.61 12.38
C LEU A 255 10.21 1.08 13.83
N GLY A 256 9.26 1.41 14.73
CA GLY A 256 9.41 0.91 16.11
C GLY A 256 8.23 0.98 17.07
N LEU A 257 7.21 1.81 16.85
CA LEU A 257 6.22 2.09 17.91
C LEU A 257 4.82 1.57 17.59
N GLY A 258 4.69 0.25 17.42
CA GLY A 258 3.53 -0.53 17.89
C GLY A 258 2.09 -0.03 17.59
N GLY A 259 1.88 0.78 16.56
CA GLY A 259 0.58 1.36 16.21
C GLY A 259 -0.33 0.40 15.44
N ALA A 260 -1.62 0.70 15.40
CA ALA A 260 -2.60 -0.10 14.64
C ALA A 260 -2.26 -0.12 13.14
N THR A 261 -2.03 1.05 12.55
CA THR A 261 -1.70 1.21 11.12
C THR A 261 -0.43 0.46 10.73
N GLY A 262 0.67 0.61 11.49
CA GLY A 262 1.91 -0.12 11.21
C GLY A 262 1.75 -1.63 11.32
N LYS A 263 0.91 -2.11 12.26
CA LYS A 263 0.57 -3.54 12.33
C LYS A 263 -0.25 -3.99 11.12
N VAL A 264 -1.19 -3.18 10.64
CA VAL A 264 -2.01 -3.50 9.46
C VAL A 264 -1.12 -3.54 8.21
N ILE A 265 -0.32 -2.52 7.95
CA ILE A 265 0.63 -2.47 6.83
C ILE A 265 1.53 -3.70 6.84
N SER A 266 2.21 -3.98 7.95
CA SER A 266 3.18 -5.09 8.03
C SER A 266 2.56 -6.48 8.11
N SER A 267 1.24 -6.66 8.15
CA SER A 267 0.63 -7.99 8.34
C SER A 267 -0.66 -8.25 7.56
N CYS A 268 -1.14 -7.31 6.75
CA CYS A 268 -2.32 -7.52 5.92
C CYS A 268 -2.05 -8.63 4.88
N ARG A 269 -2.98 -9.58 4.75
CA ARG A 269 -2.89 -10.68 3.78
C ARG A 269 -3.81 -10.50 2.59
N VAL A 270 -4.49 -9.36 2.53
CA VAL A 270 -5.30 -8.92 1.40
C VAL A 270 -4.76 -7.57 0.93
N PRO A 271 -5.01 -7.16 -0.33
CA PRO A 271 -4.75 -5.80 -0.78
C PRO A 271 -5.27 -4.77 0.21
N LEU A 272 -4.43 -3.80 0.56
CA LEU A 272 -4.73 -2.75 1.53
C LEU A 272 -4.65 -1.40 0.84
N LEU A 273 -5.77 -0.71 0.65
CA LEU A 273 -5.83 0.64 0.09
C LEU A 273 -5.82 1.67 1.22
N MET A 274 -4.92 2.63 1.12
CA MET A 274 -4.71 3.69 2.10
C MET A 274 -4.62 5.07 1.45
N ALA A 275 -5.06 6.11 2.16
CA ALA A 275 -4.88 7.50 1.73
C ALA A 275 -4.65 8.43 2.92
N HIS A 276 -3.92 9.53 2.71
CA HIS A 276 -3.63 10.56 3.70
C HIS A 276 -4.42 11.86 3.47
#